data_AF-F4C8W6-F1
#
_entry.id   AF-F4C8W6-F1
#
_cell.length_a   1.000
_cell.length_b   1.000
_cell.length_c   1.000
_cell.angle_alpha   90.00
_cell.angle_beta   90.00
_cell.angle_gamma   90.00
#
_symmetry.space_group_name_H-M   'P 1'
#
loop_
_entity.id
_entity.type
_entity.pdbx_description
1 polymer ?
#
loop_
_entity_poly.entity_id
_entity_poly.type
_entity_poly.pdbx_seq_one_letter_code
_entity_poly.pdbx_strand_id
1 'polypeptide(L)'
;MLSVIADWQQSGKSKKAYCLEKGINEATFYYWFSRSKENDTCSGRFVAMEKSVKKSEVEVIYPNGVRIKVDTDLGLLSRLIRLY
;
A
#
# COMPACT_ATOMS: atom_id res chain seq x y z
N MET A 1 -8.57 -9.92 18.62
CA MET A 1 -7.44 -8.98 18.83
C MET A 1 -7.95 -7.57 19.07
N LEU A 2 -8.54 -6.91 18.07
CA LEU A 2 -9.02 -5.52 18.20
C LEU A 2 -10.16 -5.38 19.23
N SER A 3 -11.02 -6.38 19.34
CA SER A 3 -12.06 -6.46 20.39
C SER A 3 -11.48 -6.36 21.81
N VAL A 4 -10.37 -7.05 22.08
CA VAL A 4 -9.70 -7.03 23.40
C VAL A 4 -9.20 -5.63 23.76
N ILE A 5 -8.79 -4.84 22.76
CA ILE A 5 -8.28 -3.48 22.96
C ILE A 5 -9.44 -2.50 23.17
N ALA A 6 -10.54 -2.67 22.44
CA ALA A 6 -11.76 -1.90 22.64
C ALA A 6 -12.37 -2.16 24.02
N ASP A 7 -12.44 -3.43 24.43
CA ASP A 7 -12.90 -3.85 25.76
C ASP A 7 -12.00 -3.26 26.86
N TRP A 8 -10.67 -3.28 26.67
CA TRP A 8 -9.74 -2.64 27.59
C TRP A 8 -9.97 -1.12 27.68
N GLN A 9 -10.14 -0.43 26.55
CA GLN A 9 -10.41 1.00 26.53
C GLN A 9 -11.71 1.36 27.25
N GLN A 10 -12.77 0.57 27.09
CA GLN A 10 -14.03 0.75 27.81
C GLN A 10 -13.91 0.43 29.30
N SER A 11 -13.04 -0.52 29.67
CA SER A 11 -12.84 -0.89 31.07
C SER A 11 -12.19 0.22 31.91
N GLY A 12 -11.46 1.15 31.29
CA GLY A 12 -10.71 2.21 31.97
C GLY A 12 -9.56 1.72 32.88
N LYS A 13 -9.27 0.42 32.87
CA LYS A 13 -8.24 -0.20 33.72
C LYS A 13 -6.84 0.05 33.14
N SER A 14 -5.82 0.01 34.00
CA SER A 14 -4.44 -0.02 33.51
C SER A 14 -4.17 -1.30 32.72
N LYS A 15 -3.25 -1.24 31.75
CA LYS A 15 -2.92 -2.38 30.88
C LYS A 15 -2.54 -3.63 31.67
N LYS A 16 -1.73 -3.45 32.73
CA LYS A 16 -1.31 -4.51 33.64
C LYS A 16 -2.49 -5.12 34.40
N ALA A 17 -3.35 -4.29 34.99
CA ALA A 17 -4.52 -4.77 35.73
C ALA A 17 -5.48 -5.56 34.82
N TYR A 18 -5.69 -5.07 33.60
CA TYR A 18 -6.52 -5.75 32.61
C TYR A 18 -5.95 -7.09 32.16
N CYS A 19 -4.64 -7.15 31.87
CA CYS A 19 -3.96 -8.39 31.50
C CYS A 19 -4.04 -9.43 32.62
N LEU A 20 -3.84 -9.00 33.87
CA LEU A 20 -3.90 -9.86 35.05
C LEU A 20 -5.32 -10.42 35.27
N GLU A 21 -6.35 -9.59 35.18
CA GLU A 21 -7.74 -10.00 35.37
C GLU A 21 -8.26 -10.93 34.27
N LYS A 22 -7.85 -10.68 33.02
CA LYS A 22 -8.27 -11.49 31.86
C LYS A 22 -7.36 -12.69 31.58
N GLY A 23 -6.28 -12.86 32.34
CA GLY A 23 -5.30 -13.93 32.13
C GLY A 23 -4.56 -13.81 30.80
N ILE A 24 -4.39 -12.60 30.28
CA ILE A 24 -3.73 -12.34 29.00
C ILE A 24 -2.24 -12.09 29.26
N ASN A 25 -1.38 -12.69 28.46
CA ASN A 25 0.05 -12.39 28.50
C ASN A 25 0.30 -10.92 28.10
N GLU A 26 1.00 -10.18 28.95
CA GLU A 26 1.34 -8.78 28.72
C GLU A 26 2.02 -8.57 27.36
N ALA A 27 2.98 -9.43 26.97
CA ALA A 27 3.70 -9.30 25.70
C ALA A 27 2.75 -9.39 24.50
N THR A 28 1.79 -10.32 24.55
CA THR A 28 0.77 -10.50 23.53
C THR A 28 -0.16 -9.29 23.46
N PHE A 29 -0.58 -8.76 24.61
CA PHE A 29 -1.39 -7.56 24.67
C PHE A 29 -0.67 -6.33 24.10
N TYR A 30 0.61 -6.13 24.45
CA TYR A 30 1.42 -5.04 23.91
C TYR A 30 1.60 -5.15 22.39
N TYR A 31 1.82 -6.37 21.87
CA TYR A 31 1.88 -6.62 20.43
C TYR A 31 0.58 -6.20 19.73
N TRP A 32 -0.56 -6.61 20.27
CA TRP A 32 -1.88 -6.25 19.74
C TRP A 32 -2.12 -4.73 19.81
N PHE A 33 -1.75 -4.08 20.91
CA PHE A 33 -1.90 -2.64 21.11
C PHE A 33 -1.06 -1.81 20.14
N SER A 34 0.17 -2.23 19.84
CA SER A 34 0.99 -1.57 18.82
C SER A 34 0.36 -1.73 17.43
N ARG A 35 -0.10 -2.94 17.10
CA ARG A 35 -0.73 -3.23 15.81
C ARG A 35 -2.06 -2.51 15.62
N SER A 36 -2.86 -2.29 16.66
CA SER A 36 -4.10 -1.52 16.53
C SER A 36 -3.83 -0.07 16.14
N LYS A 37 -2.77 0.55 16.69
CA LYS A 37 -2.37 1.91 16.30
C LYS A 37 -1.94 2.01 14.85
N GLU A 38 -1.26 1.00 14.31
CA GLU A 38 -0.88 0.96 12.90
C GLU A 38 -2.11 0.89 11.98
N ASN A 39 -3.16 0.17 12.38
CA ASN A 39 -4.42 0.10 11.62
C ASN A 39 -5.21 1.42 11.69
N ASP A 40 -5.17 2.14 12.82
CA ASP A 40 -5.77 3.47 12.94
C ASP A 40 -5.01 4.57 12.17
N THR A 41 -3.73 4.35 11.80
CA THR A 41 -2.93 5.36 11.09
C THR A 41 -3.27 5.55 9.60
N CYS A 42 -4.41 5.04 9.13
CA CYS A 42 -4.90 5.33 7.78
C CYS A 42 -5.34 6.81 7.61
N SER A 43 -5.57 7.54 8.70
CA SER A 43 -5.75 9.00 8.67
C SER A 43 -4.46 9.75 9.01
N GLY A 44 -3.63 10.03 8.01
CA GLY A 44 -2.67 11.14 8.08
C GLY A 44 -1.16 10.83 8.00
N ARG A 45 -0.74 9.62 7.63
CA ARG A 45 0.67 9.34 7.29
C ARG A 45 0.85 9.16 5.79
N PHE A 46 1.99 9.59 5.27
CA PHE A 46 2.35 9.38 3.86
C PHE A 46 2.27 7.88 3.53
N VAL A 47 1.37 7.53 2.62
CA VAL A 47 1.27 6.17 2.06
C VAL A 47 2.34 6.04 0.99
N ALA A 48 3.19 5.02 1.10
CA ALA A 48 4.13 4.70 0.05
C ALA A 48 3.36 4.26 -1.19
N MET A 49 3.30 5.11 -2.21
CA MET A 49 2.85 4.68 -3.53
C MET A 49 3.91 3.78 -4.12
N GLU A 50 3.54 2.53 -4.38
CA GLU A 50 4.33 1.71 -5.29
C GLU A 50 4.43 2.48 -6.60
N LYS A 51 5.66 2.77 -7.03
CA LYS A 51 5.90 3.24 -8.39
C LYS A 51 5.44 2.11 -9.28
N SER A 52 4.20 2.16 -9.75
CA SER A 52 3.83 1.49 -10.98
C SER A 52 4.86 1.96 -11.97
N VAL A 53 5.76 1.06 -12.36
CA VAL A 53 6.64 1.28 -13.50
C VAL A 53 5.66 1.46 -14.63
N LYS A 54 5.30 2.71 -14.93
CA LYS A 54 4.50 3.03 -16.10
C LYS A 54 5.33 2.44 -17.23
N LYS A 55 4.88 1.33 -17.81
CA LYS A 55 5.35 0.92 -19.13
C LYS A 55 5.14 2.17 -19.97
N SER A 56 6.23 2.81 -20.39
CA SER A 56 6.19 4.01 -21.20
C SER A 56 5.62 3.59 -22.55
N GLU A 57 4.29 3.56 -22.64
CA GLU A 57 3.58 3.24 -23.85
C GLU A 57 3.70 4.47 -24.76
N VAL A 58 4.37 4.28 -25.89
CA VAL A 58 4.58 5.33 -26.89
C VAL A 58 3.57 5.10 -28.00
N GLU A 59 2.85 6.15 -28.37
CA GLU A 59 1.91 6.16 -29.49
C GLU A 59 2.43 7.05 -30.63
N VAL A 60 2.49 6.50 -31.84
CA VAL A 60 2.84 7.23 -33.08
C VAL A 60 1.59 7.30 -33.96
N ILE A 61 1.24 8.51 -34.42
CA ILE A 61 0.04 8.77 -35.25
C ILE A 61 0.50 9.35 -36.58
N TYR A 62 0.16 8.68 -37.68
CA TYR A 62 0.47 9.13 -39.04
C TYR A 62 -0.65 9.98 -39.65
N PRO A 63 -0.36 10.84 -40.64
CA PRO A 63 -1.38 11.66 -41.33
C PRO A 63 -2.45 10.85 -42.06
N ASN A 64 -2.15 9.61 -42.47
CA ASN A 64 -3.09 8.68 -43.08
C ASN A 64 -4.01 7.98 -42.05
N GLY A 65 -3.88 8.30 -40.76
CA GLY A 65 -4.68 7.75 -39.68
C GLY A 65 -4.14 6.46 -39.05
N VAL A 66 -3.00 5.93 -39.53
CA VAL A 66 -2.36 4.76 -38.90
C VAL A 66 -1.83 5.13 -37.53
N ARG A 67 -2.09 4.27 -36.53
CA ARG A 67 -1.65 4.46 -35.14
C ARG A 67 -0.85 3.25 -34.68
N ILE A 68 0.34 3.48 -34.13
CA ILE A 68 1.22 2.44 -33.62
C ILE A 68 1.39 2.67 -32.12
N LYS A 69 1.05 1.67 -31.31
CA LYS A 69 1.26 1.66 -29.86
C LYS A 69 2.30 0.61 -29.50
N VAL A 70 3.35 1.00 -28.79
CA VAL A 70 4.42 0.08 -28.41
C VAL A 70 4.87 0.35 -26.99
N ASP A 71 5.18 -0.71 -26.26
CA ASP A 71 5.72 -0.68 -24.90
C ASP A 71 7.27 -0.82 -24.85
N THR A 72 7.92 -0.82 -26.01
CA THR A 72 9.29 -1.32 -26.25
C THR A 72 10.22 -0.22 -26.78
N ASP A 73 11.54 -0.48 -26.75
CA ASP A 73 12.66 0.37 -27.17
C ASP A 73 12.40 1.22 -28.43
N LEU A 74 12.38 2.54 -28.22
CA LEU A 74 12.21 3.58 -29.22
C LEU A 74 13.25 3.53 -30.34
N GLY A 75 14.45 2.98 -30.07
CA GLY A 75 15.51 2.82 -31.06
C GLY A 75 15.10 1.89 -32.19
N LEU A 76 14.52 0.73 -31.86
CA LEU A 76 14.03 -0.24 -32.84
C LEU A 76 12.87 0.34 -33.65
N LEU A 77 11.92 1.00 -32.97
CA LEU A 77 10.81 1.70 -33.61
C LEU A 77 11.30 2.72 -34.65
N SER A 78 12.27 3.57 -34.27
CA SER A 78 12.81 4.60 -35.17
C SER A 78 13.44 4.00 -36.44
N ARG A 79 14.05 2.82 -36.33
CA ARG A 79 14.70 2.13 -37.44
C ARG A 79 13.69 1.49 -38.39
N LEU A 80 12.60 0.93 -37.86
CA LEU A 80 11.52 0.37 -38.68
C LEU A 80 10.75 1.46 -39.44
N ILE A 81 10.54 2.61 -38.83
CA ILE A 81 9.84 3.74 -39.47
C ILE A 81 10.66 4.35 -40.60
N ARG A 82 11.99 4.43 -40.47
CA ARG A 82 12.88 4.99 -41.50
C ARG A 82 13.10 4.09 -42.73
N LEU A 83 12.61 2.85 -42.71
CA LEU A 83 12.70 1.91 -43.83
C LEU A 83 11.56 2.06 -44.84
N TYR A 84 10.57 2.92 -44.55
CA TYR A 84 9.43 3.24 -45.40
C TYR A 84 9.53 4.69 -45.87
#